data_AF-A0A5S5DTG1-F1
#
_entry.id   AF-A0A5S5DTG1-F1
#
_cell.length_a   1.000
_cell.length_b   1.000
_cell.length_c   1.000
_cell.angle_alpha   90.00
_cell.angle_beta   90.00
_cell.angle_gamma   90.00
#
_symmetry.space_group_name_H-M   'P 1'
#
loop_
_entity.id
_entity.type
_entity.pdbx_description
1 polymer ?
#
loop_
_entity_poly.entity_id
_entity_poly.type
_entity_poly.pdbx_seq_one_letter_code
_entity_poly.pdbx_strand_id
1 'polypeptide(L)'
;MLNKKYFIIFILIVTNFATNGQTATLSAGGWRTSNNNPFTRITGSNNLATKIYRIECTALVDTSILQFRIIVDGTPIQATFQEGSYVVVEGKQIAIEQLSQGTMVRGAWTIIQEPEIAATTVPWNYYPSLSNDLLVASLKVEQEFLISINYSTINCSNTSFNVFINGQPVKDTNNNTLIFLEGSTVYGKGKSILIRATGACTNNMPIVGDLKLAK
;
A
#
# COMPACT_ATOMS: atom_id res chain seq x y z
N MET A 1 30.16 61.16 -40.11
CA MET A 1 28.81 60.58 -39.89
C MET A 1 28.98 59.38 -38.96
N LEU A 2 28.60 59.54 -37.68
CA LEU A 2 28.88 58.55 -36.63
C LEU A 2 27.83 57.43 -36.61
N ASN A 3 28.31 56.19 -36.71
CA ASN A 3 27.55 54.96 -36.60
C ASN A 3 27.03 54.78 -35.15
N LYS A 4 25.72 54.91 -34.93
CA LYS A 4 25.09 54.58 -33.64
C LYS A 4 24.94 53.06 -33.53
N LYS A 5 25.75 52.44 -32.66
CA LYS A 5 25.53 51.05 -32.21
C LYS A 5 24.33 51.04 -31.27
N TYR A 6 23.24 50.36 -31.66
CA TYR A 6 22.13 50.05 -30.76
C TYR A 6 22.52 48.86 -29.89
N PHE A 7 22.58 49.08 -28.58
CA PHE A 7 22.77 48.04 -27.59
C PHE A 7 21.38 47.56 -27.14
N ILE A 8 20.96 46.37 -27.55
CA ILE A 8 19.70 45.77 -27.11
C ILE A 8 19.98 45.00 -25.81
N ILE A 9 19.38 45.45 -24.72
CA ILE A 9 19.40 44.73 -23.43
C ILE A 9 18.23 43.74 -23.44
N PHE A 10 18.55 42.45 -23.42
CA PHE A 10 17.57 41.38 -23.10
C PHE A 10 17.42 41.31 -21.58
N ILE A 11 16.30 41.80 -21.05
CA ILE A 11 15.92 41.55 -19.65
C ILE A 11 15.14 40.23 -19.62
N LEU A 12 15.81 39.16 -19.19
CA LEU A 12 15.14 37.90 -18.89
C LEU A 12 14.46 38.05 -17.53
N ILE A 13 13.17 38.35 -17.52
CA ILE A 13 12.36 38.30 -16.29
C ILE A 13 12.14 36.82 -15.98
N VAL A 14 12.96 36.25 -15.10
CA VAL A 14 12.66 34.98 -14.46
C VAL A 14 11.53 35.27 -13.47
N THR A 15 10.29 35.13 -13.92
CA THR A 15 9.15 35.06 -13.00
C THR A 15 9.32 33.77 -12.22
N ASN A 16 9.80 33.88 -10.98
CA ASN A 16 9.60 32.84 -9.96
C ASN A 16 8.08 32.71 -9.77
N PHE A 17 7.45 31.86 -10.56
CA PHE A 17 6.21 31.24 -10.14
C PHE A 17 6.58 30.39 -8.93
N ALA A 18 6.53 31.00 -7.74
CA ALA A 18 6.27 30.25 -6.53
C ALA A 18 4.90 29.62 -6.75
N THR A 19 4.89 28.40 -7.31
CA THR A 19 3.75 27.53 -7.21
C THR A 19 3.57 27.34 -5.70
N ASN A 20 2.61 28.08 -5.15
CA ASN A 20 1.96 27.68 -3.92
C ASN A 20 1.41 26.28 -4.21
N GLY A 21 2.24 25.27 -3.96
CA GLY A 21 1.84 23.89 -3.98
C GLY A 21 0.78 23.79 -2.90
N GLN A 22 -0.48 23.99 -3.30
CA GLN A 22 -1.60 23.42 -2.60
C GLN A 22 -1.24 21.94 -2.55
N THR A 23 -0.78 21.49 -1.40
CA THR A 23 -0.65 20.08 -1.11
C THR A 23 -2.07 19.58 -1.27
N ALA A 24 -2.35 18.93 -2.42
CA ALA A 24 -3.66 18.40 -2.71
C ALA A 24 -4.08 17.62 -1.47
N THR A 25 -5.11 18.10 -0.78
CA THR A 25 -5.57 17.48 0.45
C THR A 25 -6.17 16.16 0.00
N LEU A 26 -5.36 15.10 0.07
CA LEU A 26 -5.75 13.77 -0.36
C LEU A 26 -7.05 13.43 0.36
N SER A 27 -8.09 13.13 -0.41
CA SER A 27 -9.37 12.72 0.17
C SER A 27 -9.12 11.53 1.10
N ALA A 28 -9.59 11.65 2.33
CA ALA A 28 -9.37 10.70 3.41
C ALA A 28 -10.65 10.48 4.20
N GLY A 29 -10.75 9.37 4.90
CA GLY A 29 -11.88 9.07 5.75
C GLY A 29 -11.66 7.88 6.68
N GLY A 30 -12.68 7.58 7.46
CA GLY A 30 -12.70 6.42 8.35
C GLY A 30 -13.60 5.30 7.81
N TRP A 31 -13.40 4.11 8.35
CA TRP A 31 -14.28 2.95 8.15
C TRP A 31 -14.43 2.17 9.45
N ARG A 32 -15.53 1.41 9.58
CA ARG A 32 -15.76 0.53 10.72
C ARG A 32 -16.60 -0.67 10.33
N THR A 33 -16.26 -1.85 10.83
CA THR A 33 -17.15 -3.02 10.72
C THR A 33 -18.28 -2.92 11.75
N SER A 34 -19.26 -3.81 11.69
CA SER A 34 -20.25 -3.94 12.76
C SER A 34 -20.64 -5.39 12.95
N ASN A 35 -21.05 -5.76 14.15
CA ASN A 35 -21.36 -7.16 14.49
C ASN A 35 -22.47 -7.76 13.61
N ASN A 36 -23.39 -6.94 13.11
CA ASN A 36 -24.51 -7.35 12.26
C ASN A 36 -24.30 -7.06 10.78
N ASN A 37 -23.24 -6.32 10.44
CA ASN A 37 -22.86 -6.02 9.08
C ASN A 37 -21.33 -5.94 9.01
N PRO A 38 -20.65 -7.06 8.68
CA PRO A 38 -19.20 -7.11 8.57
C PRO A 38 -18.69 -6.31 7.36
N PHE A 39 -19.59 -5.75 6.56
CA PHE A 39 -19.30 -5.05 5.33
C PHE A 39 -19.35 -3.53 5.52
N THR A 40 -18.30 -2.85 5.03
CA THR A 40 -18.19 -1.39 5.05
C THR A 40 -17.76 -0.88 3.69
N ARG A 41 -18.58 -0.02 3.08
CA ARG A 41 -18.19 0.71 1.87
C ARG A 41 -17.43 1.97 2.26
N ILE A 42 -16.22 2.16 1.74
CA ILE A 42 -15.34 3.29 2.08
C ILE A 42 -15.31 4.38 1.00
N THR A 43 -16.08 4.19 -0.07
CA THR A 43 -16.18 5.11 -1.21
C THR A 43 -17.62 5.58 -1.39
N GLY A 44 -17.80 6.84 -1.81
CA GLY A 44 -19.12 7.35 -2.21
C GLY A 44 -19.67 6.59 -3.42
N SER A 45 -21.00 6.45 -3.51
CA SER A 45 -21.68 5.67 -4.55
C SER A 45 -21.44 6.14 -5.99
N ASN A 46 -20.92 7.37 -6.18
CA ASN A 46 -20.87 8.05 -7.47
C ASN A 46 -19.45 8.36 -7.96
N ASN A 47 -18.42 7.68 -7.44
CA ASN A 47 -17.06 7.92 -7.90
C ASN A 47 -16.85 7.33 -9.31
N LEU A 48 -16.69 8.19 -10.32
CA LEU A 48 -16.59 7.78 -11.73
C LEU A 48 -15.15 7.43 -12.16
N ALA A 49 -14.17 8.03 -11.49
CA ALA A 49 -12.75 7.85 -11.78
C ALA A 49 -12.14 6.76 -10.89
N THR A 50 -11.28 5.93 -11.48
CA THR A 50 -10.44 4.99 -10.75
C THR A 50 -9.39 5.76 -9.94
N LYS A 51 -9.16 5.38 -8.69
CA LYS A 51 -8.14 5.94 -7.81
C LYS A 51 -7.39 4.83 -7.07
N ILE A 52 -6.19 5.14 -6.57
CA ILE A 52 -5.42 4.24 -5.70
C ILE A 52 -5.61 4.68 -4.25
N TYR A 53 -6.11 3.76 -3.43
CA TYR A 53 -6.41 3.95 -2.03
C TYR A 53 -5.37 3.22 -1.18
N ARG A 54 -4.88 3.87 -0.13
CA ARG A 54 -4.29 3.20 1.04
C ARG A 54 -5.40 2.98 2.05
N ILE A 55 -5.58 1.74 2.47
CA ILE A 55 -6.52 1.35 3.51
C ILE A 55 -5.72 0.88 4.72
N GLU A 56 -6.15 1.30 5.89
CA GLU A 56 -5.41 1.14 7.14
C GLU A 56 -6.30 0.51 8.20
N CYS A 57 -5.77 -0.49 8.89
CA CYS A 57 -6.34 -1.06 10.10
C CYS A 57 -5.26 -1.18 11.17
N THR A 58 -4.85 -0.08 11.80
CA THR A 58 -3.68 -0.10 12.70
C THR A 58 -3.98 -0.60 14.11
N ALA A 59 -5.26 -0.65 14.51
CA ALA A 59 -5.67 -1.13 15.81
C ALA A 59 -5.70 -2.67 15.87
N LEU A 60 -5.27 -3.23 17.00
CA LEU A 60 -5.51 -4.62 17.39
C LEU A 60 -6.58 -4.61 18.48
N VAL A 61 -7.79 -5.08 18.17
CA VAL A 61 -8.91 -4.98 19.14
C VAL A 61 -9.20 -6.31 19.85
N ASP A 62 -8.83 -7.43 19.25
CA ASP A 62 -9.06 -8.76 19.81
C ASP A 62 -7.73 -9.49 20.12
N THR A 63 -7.81 -10.55 20.92
CA THR A 63 -6.66 -11.44 21.18
C THR A 63 -6.23 -12.23 19.94
N SER A 64 -7.15 -12.39 18.99
CA SER A 64 -6.91 -12.95 17.66
C SER A 64 -6.97 -11.84 16.63
N ILE A 65 -5.99 -11.80 15.72
CA ILE A 65 -5.96 -10.84 14.61
C ILE A 65 -7.11 -11.12 13.64
N LEU A 66 -8.00 -10.15 13.45
CA LEU A 66 -9.06 -10.25 12.45
C LEU A 66 -8.52 -10.10 11.04
N GLN A 67 -9.11 -10.85 10.11
CA GLN A 67 -8.83 -10.76 8.68
C GLN A 67 -9.98 -10.09 7.93
N PHE A 68 -9.59 -9.34 6.90
CA PHE A 68 -10.51 -8.56 6.09
C PHE A 68 -10.27 -8.85 4.61
N ARG A 69 -11.37 -8.95 3.87
CA ARG A 69 -11.38 -9.04 2.42
C ARG A 69 -11.69 -7.67 1.83
N ILE A 70 -10.94 -7.28 0.81
CA ILE A 70 -11.28 -6.09 0.01
C ILE A 70 -12.15 -6.51 -1.17
N ILE A 71 -13.19 -5.72 -1.43
CA ILE A 71 -14.06 -5.83 -2.60
C ILE A 71 -13.87 -4.57 -3.44
N VAL A 72 -13.37 -4.75 -4.67
CA VAL A 72 -13.08 -3.67 -5.62
C VAL A 72 -14.07 -3.74 -6.76
N ASP A 73 -14.81 -2.66 -7.00
CA ASP A 73 -15.80 -2.55 -8.06
C ASP A 73 -16.79 -3.73 -8.09
N GLY A 74 -17.17 -4.21 -6.89
CA GLY A 74 -18.06 -5.35 -6.70
C GLY A 74 -17.41 -6.74 -6.78
N THR A 75 -16.11 -6.81 -7.05
CA THR A 75 -15.36 -8.07 -7.15
C THR A 75 -14.47 -8.29 -5.92
N PRO A 76 -14.62 -9.41 -5.19
CA PRO A 76 -13.76 -9.72 -4.06
C PRO A 76 -12.33 -10.05 -4.50
N ILE A 77 -11.34 -9.43 -3.86
CA ILE A 77 -9.94 -9.87 -3.95
C ILE A 77 -9.79 -11.10 -3.06
N GLN A 78 -9.20 -12.18 -3.60
CA GLN A 78 -9.10 -13.45 -2.88
C GLN A 78 -8.17 -13.38 -1.66
N ALA A 79 -7.08 -12.62 -1.77
CA ALA A 79 -6.16 -12.40 -0.66
C ALA A 79 -6.70 -11.38 0.34
N THR A 80 -6.25 -11.51 1.59
CA THR A 80 -6.74 -10.72 2.73
C THR A 80 -5.69 -9.73 3.22
N PHE A 81 -6.16 -8.70 3.91
CA PHE A 81 -5.36 -7.87 4.81
C PHE A 81 -5.90 -8.03 6.24
N GLN A 82 -5.24 -7.47 7.24
CA GLN A 82 -5.50 -7.83 8.64
C GLN A 82 -5.36 -6.64 9.60
N GLU A 83 -5.75 -6.86 10.85
CA GLU A 83 -5.46 -5.90 11.91
C GLU A 83 -3.96 -5.66 12.06
N GLY A 84 -3.63 -4.44 12.47
CA GLY A 84 -2.28 -3.92 12.48
C GLY A 84 -1.73 -3.58 11.10
N SER A 85 -2.40 -3.91 9.98
CA SER A 85 -1.82 -3.81 8.63
C SER A 85 -2.41 -2.68 7.77
N TYR A 86 -1.81 -2.55 6.58
CA TYR A 86 -2.24 -1.65 5.52
C TYR A 86 -2.39 -2.46 4.23
N VAL A 87 -3.16 -1.93 3.28
CA VAL A 87 -3.24 -2.47 1.92
C VAL A 87 -3.45 -1.34 0.92
N VAL A 88 -2.84 -1.46 -0.26
CA VAL A 88 -3.06 -0.55 -1.38
C VAL A 88 -3.99 -1.18 -2.40
N VAL A 89 -5.05 -0.48 -2.80
CA VAL A 89 -6.00 -0.98 -3.81
C VAL A 89 -6.40 0.06 -4.84
N GLU A 90 -6.56 -0.36 -6.08
CA GLU A 90 -7.00 0.51 -7.18
C GLU A 90 -8.45 0.20 -7.59
N GLY A 91 -9.34 1.20 -7.53
CA GLY A 91 -10.75 1.00 -7.86
C GLY A 91 -11.55 2.28 -7.97
N LYS A 92 -12.80 2.16 -8.39
CA LYS A 92 -13.80 3.24 -8.32
C LYS A 92 -14.59 3.14 -7.02
N GLN A 93 -14.98 1.91 -6.67
CA GLN A 93 -15.74 1.56 -5.49
C GLN A 93 -14.97 0.53 -4.68
N ILE A 94 -14.71 0.85 -3.42
CA ILE A 94 -14.05 -0.04 -2.47
C ILE A 94 -14.97 -0.33 -1.30
N ALA A 95 -15.01 -1.60 -0.91
CA ALA A 95 -15.60 -2.06 0.33
C ALA A 95 -14.71 -3.08 1.04
N ILE A 96 -14.94 -3.22 2.34
CA ILE A 96 -14.17 -4.06 3.27
C ILE A 96 -15.15 -5.00 3.96
N GLU A 97 -14.86 -6.30 3.94
CA GLU A 97 -15.62 -7.35 4.61
C GLU A 97 -14.75 -8.00 5.71
N GLN A 98 -15.23 -8.03 6.94
CA GLN A 98 -14.62 -8.81 8.02
C GLN A 98 -14.99 -10.29 7.88
N LEU A 99 -13.99 -11.17 7.88
CA LEU A 99 -14.16 -12.59 7.54
C LEU A 99 -14.48 -13.50 8.72
N SER A 100 -14.22 -13.04 9.94
CA SER A 100 -14.48 -13.79 11.18
C SER A 100 -15.30 -12.94 12.15
N GLN A 101 -16.12 -13.60 12.97
CA GLN A 101 -16.75 -12.91 14.10
C GLN A 101 -15.68 -12.34 15.03
N GLY A 102 -15.93 -11.14 15.55
CA GLY A 102 -14.98 -10.42 16.39
C GLY A 102 -15.54 -9.07 16.80
N THR A 103 -14.73 -8.31 17.54
CA THR A 103 -15.05 -6.96 17.96
C THR A 103 -15.16 -6.03 16.74
N MET A 104 -16.01 -5.01 16.85
CA MET A 104 -16.05 -3.93 15.85
C MET A 104 -14.67 -3.32 15.68
N VAL A 105 -14.18 -3.29 14.45
CA VAL A 105 -12.90 -2.70 14.08
C VAL A 105 -13.11 -1.33 13.47
N ARG A 106 -12.15 -0.43 13.67
CA ARG A 106 -12.11 0.90 13.02
C ARG A 106 -10.79 1.06 12.28
N GLY A 107 -10.84 1.71 11.14
CA GLY A 107 -9.66 2.02 10.36
C GLY A 107 -9.81 3.32 9.57
N ALA A 108 -8.78 3.62 8.80
CA ALA A 108 -8.71 4.82 7.97
C ALA A 108 -8.48 4.44 6.50
N TRP A 109 -8.72 5.39 5.61
CA TRP A 109 -8.32 5.31 4.22
C TRP A 109 -7.89 6.69 3.70
N THR A 110 -6.97 6.68 2.74
CA THR A 110 -6.52 7.87 2.01
C THR A 110 -6.36 7.52 0.53
N ILE A 111 -6.60 8.48 -0.37
CA ILE A 111 -6.20 8.35 -1.77
C ILE A 111 -4.72 8.70 -1.85
N ILE A 112 -3.87 7.82 -2.41
CA ILE A 112 -2.41 8.01 -2.42
C ILE A 112 -1.84 8.25 -3.83
N GLN A 113 -2.62 8.04 -4.88
CA GLN A 113 -2.23 8.39 -6.24
C GLN A 113 -3.44 8.90 -7.03
N GLU A 114 -3.34 10.17 -7.42
CA GLU A 114 -4.03 10.74 -8.59
C GLU A 114 -2.95 10.93 -9.70
N PRO A 115 -3.30 11.12 -10.99
CA PRO A 115 -2.37 11.03 -12.13
C PRO A 115 -1.08 11.88 -12.06
N GLU A 116 -0.91 12.76 -11.06
CA GLU A 116 0.23 13.70 -10.96
C GLU A 116 1.18 13.47 -9.76
N ILE A 117 0.92 12.57 -8.80
CA ILE A 117 1.65 12.56 -7.50
C ILE A 117 2.85 11.59 -7.47
N ALA A 118 3.98 12.04 -6.90
CA ALA A 118 5.22 11.29 -6.69
C ALA A 118 5.03 9.95 -5.95
N ALA A 119 6.01 9.05 -6.09
CA ALA A 119 6.02 7.72 -5.46
C ALA A 119 5.71 7.80 -3.96
N THR A 120 4.65 7.12 -3.51
CA THR A 120 4.22 7.10 -2.11
C THR A 120 4.71 5.81 -1.44
N THR A 121 5.25 5.96 -0.23
CA THR A 121 5.62 4.84 0.65
C THR A 121 4.45 4.51 1.57
N VAL A 122 4.10 3.22 1.64
CA VAL A 122 3.04 2.67 2.46
C VAL A 122 3.63 1.57 3.34
N PRO A 123 3.58 1.69 4.67
CA PRO A 123 4.06 0.64 5.55
C PRO A 123 3.15 -0.59 5.45
N TRP A 124 3.67 -1.77 5.75
CA TRP A 124 2.88 -2.99 5.93
C TRP A 124 3.37 -3.75 7.15
N ASN A 125 2.46 -4.46 7.81
CA ASN A 125 2.72 -5.25 9.01
C ASN A 125 2.11 -6.65 8.81
N TYR A 126 2.93 -7.68 9.00
CA TYR A 126 2.56 -9.07 8.79
C TYR A 126 2.74 -9.89 10.07
N TYR A 127 1.78 -10.75 10.39
CA TYR A 127 1.81 -11.59 11.58
C TYR A 127 1.88 -13.06 11.14
N PRO A 128 3.09 -13.65 11.03
CA PRO A 128 3.30 -14.99 10.44
C PRO A 128 2.55 -16.13 11.13
N SER A 129 2.23 -15.97 12.41
CA SER A 129 1.51 -16.97 13.19
C SER A 129 0.01 -17.07 12.83
N LEU A 130 -0.52 -16.13 12.04
CA LEU A 130 -1.98 -15.90 11.93
C LEU A 130 -2.49 -15.74 10.49
N SER A 131 -1.61 -15.67 9.50
CA SER A 131 -1.97 -15.71 8.07
C SER A 131 -0.92 -16.48 7.27
N ASN A 132 -1.34 -17.02 6.12
CA ASN A 132 -0.43 -17.65 5.15
C ASN A 132 0.17 -16.63 4.17
N ASP A 133 -0.59 -15.59 3.82
CA ASP A 133 -0.19 -14.53 2.89
C ASP A 133 -0.78 -13.19 3.35
N LEU A 134 -0.12 -12.09 3.04
CA LEU A 134 -0.62 -10.73 3.23
C LEU A 134 -0.70 -10.02 1.88
N LEU A 135 -1.89 -9.53 1.57
CA LEU A 135 -2.09 -8.61 0.46
C LEU A 135 -1.51 -7.23 0.79
N VAL A 136 -0.51 -6.82 0.02
CA VAL A 136 0.10 -5.50 0.16
C VAL A 136 -0.42 -4.55 -0.92
N ALA A 137 -0.63 -5.04 -2.14
CA ALA A 137 -1.21 -4.26 -3.22
C ALA A 137 -2.10 -5.09 -4.16
N SER A 138 -3.19 -4.46 -4.64
CA SER A 138 -4.02 -4.94 -5.74
C SER A 138 -4.43 -3.80 -6.66
N LEU A 139 -3.84 -3.77 -7.85
CA LEU A 139 -3.91 -2.69 -8.83
C LEU A 139 -4.57 -3.19 -10.12
N LYS A 140 -5.18 -2.28 -10.89
CA LYS A 140 -5.73 -2.58 -12.22
C LYS A 140 -4.65 -2.55 -13.28
N VAL A 141 -3.74 -1.59 -13.17
CA VAL A 141 -2.61 -1.42 -14.08
C VAL A 141 -1.34 -1.90 -13.40
N GLU A 142 -0.44 -2.45 -14.20
CA GLU A 142 0.85 -2.93 -13.71
C GLU A 142 1.73 -1.73 -13.34
N GLN A 143 2.24 -1.70 -12.11
CA GLN A 143 3.10 -0.63 -11.62
C GLN A 143 4.44 -1.19 -11.16
N GLU A 144 5.49 -0.40 -11.36
CA GLU A 144 6.77 -0.66 -10.74
C GLU A 144 6.66 -0.42 -9.23
N PHE A 145 7.37 -1.21 -8.46
CA PHE A 145 7.34 -1.10 -7.01
C PHE A 145 8.69 -1.47 -6.41
N LEU A 146 8.89 -0.98 -5.20
CA LEU A 146 9.97 -1.38 -4.31
C LEU A 146 9.32 -1.82 -3.01
N ILE A 147 9.62 -3.04 -2.57
CA ILE A 147 9.18 -3.55 -1.27
C ILE A 147 10.40 -3.82 -0.41
N SER A 148 10.45 -3.25 0.79
CA SER A 148 11.54 -3.44 1.74
C SER A 148 11.03 -4.14 2.99
N ILE A 149 11.89 -4.96 3.59
CA ILE A 149 11.70 -5.40 4.96
C ILE A 149 12.54 -4.53 5.86
N ASN A 150 11.84 -3.72 6.64
CA ASN A 150 12.45 -2.85 7.63
C ASN A 150 12.43 -3.61 8.94
N TYR A 151 13.54 -4.22 9.32
CA TYR A 151 13.57 -4.94 10.58
C TYR A 151 13.82 -3.95 11.72
N SER A 152 12.73 -3.56 12.35
CA SER A 152 12.73 -2.75 13.55
C SER A 152 11.81 -3.45 14.55
N THR A 153 12.22 -4.61 15.05
CA THR A 153 11.85 -5.07 16.40
C THR A 153 12.55 -6.36 16.82
N ILE A 154 12.96 -6.33 18.08
CA ILE A 154 13.54 -7.43 18.87
C ILE A 154 12.48 -8.53 19.02
N ASN A 155 12.88 -9.81 19.04
CA ASN A 155 12.09 -11.02 19.35
C ASN A 155 11.44 -11.84 18.21
N CYS A 156 11.93 -11.69 16.97
CA CYS A 156 11.61 -12.64 15.90
C CYS A 156 12.87 -13.41 15.48
N SER A 157 12.81 -14.74 15.40
CA SER A 157 13.93 -15.60 14.99
C SER A 157 13.64 -16.40 13.72
N ASN A 158 14.70 -16.69 12.95
CA ASN A 158 14.66 -17.44 11.68
C ASN A 158 13.61 -16.88 10.70
N THR A 159 13.49 -15.56 10.64
CA THR A 159 12.51 -14.90 9.78
C THR A 159 12.97 -14.90 8.33
N SER A 160 12.04 -15.21 7.44
CA SER A 160 12.27 -15.19 6.01
C SER A 160 10.97 -14.85 5.30
N PHE A 161 11.05 -14.36 4.06
CA PHE A 161 9.84 -14.07 3.30
C PHE A 161 9.99 -14.37 1.82
N ASN A 162 8.85 -14.65 1.21
CA ASN A 162 8.67 -14.75 -0.22
C ASN A 162 7.76 -13.61 -0.67
N VAL A 163 8.08 -13.04 -1.82
CA VAL A 163 7.22 -12.09 -2.51
C VAL A 163 6.54 -12.82 -3.66
N PHE A 164 5.25 -12.60 -3.82
CA PHE A 164 4.50 -13.09 -4.98
C PHE A 164 3.99 -11.90 -5.78
N ILE A 165 4.28 -11.93 -7.08
CA ILE A 165 3.87 -10.91 -8.05
C ILE A 165 2.86 -11.55 -8.98
N ASN A 166 1.66 -10.99 -9.07
CA ASN A 166 0.55 -11.54 -9.86
C ASN A 166 0.27 -13.03 -9.55
N GLY A 167 0.44 -13.42 -8.28
CA GLY A 167 0.24 -14.80 -7.81
C GLY A 167 1.42 -15.75 -8.07
N GLN A 168 2.51 -15.30 -8.68
CA GLN A 168 3.71 -16.11 -8.90
C GLN A 168 4.82 -15.72 -7.93
N PRO A 169 5.51 -16.69 -7.29
CA PRO A 169 6.65 -16.38 -6.43
C PRO A 169 7.77 -15.76 -7.27
N VAL A 170 8.52 -14.82 -6.68
CA VAL A 170 9.76 -14.33 -7.29
C VAL A 170 10.79 -15.46 -7.29
N LYS A 171 11.48 -15.64 -8.43
CA LYS A 171 12.43 -16.74 -8.63
C LYS A 171 13.81 -16.28 -9.07
N ASP A 172 14.81 -17.10 -8.78
CA ASP A 172 16.16 -16.94 -9.32
C ASP A 172 16.25 -17.41 -10.79
N THR A 173 17.43 -17.28 -11.38
CA THR A 173 17.71 -17.72 -12.76
C THR A 173 17.58 -19.22 -12.96
N ASN A 174 17.59 -20.01 -11.88
CA ASN A 174 17.45 -21.46 -11.89
C ASN A 174 16.02 -21.90 -11.60
N ASN A 175 15.05 -20.97 -11.59
CA ASN A 175 13.63 -21.21 -11.31
C ASN A 175 13.36 -21.67 -9.86
N ASN A 176 14.28 -21.44 -8.93
CA ASN A 176 14.05 -21.62 -7.50
C ASN A 176 13.35 -20.39 -6.93
N THR A 177 12.43 -20.59 -5.98
CA THR A 177 11.78 -19.46 -5.29
C THR A 177 12.78 -18.72 -4.44
N LEU A 178 12.87 -17.39 -4.61
CA LEU A 178 13.71 -16.54 -3.78
C LEU A 178 13.12 -16.43 -2.38
N ILE A 179 14.00 -16.64 -1.40
CA ILE A 179 13.75 -16.40 0.01
C ILE A 179 14.56 -15.16 0.37
N PHE A 180 13.88 -14.16 0.88
CA PHE A 180 14.47 -12.90 1.28
C PHE A 180 14.60 -12.84 2.80
N LEU A 181 15.61 -12.12 3.27
CA LEU A 181 15.95 -11.98 4.68
C LEU A 181 15.73 -10.54 5.15
N GLU A 182 15.88 -10.30 6.45
CA GLU A 182 15.94 -8.96 7.04
C GLU A 182 16.84 -7.99 6.23
N GLY A 183 16.37 -6.77 6.04
CA GLY A 183 17.06 -5.72 5.27
C GLY A 183 16.97 -5.90 3.75
N SER A 184 16.38 -6.99 3.27
CA SER A 184 16.20 -7.19 1.83
C SER A 184 15.23 -6.18 1.24
N THR A 185 15.49 -5.81 0.00
CA THR A 185 14.61 -4.99 -0.81
C THR A 185 14.38 -5.69 -2.15
N VAL A 186 13.14 -5.72 -2.61
CA VAL A 186 12.76 -6.31 -3.89
C VAL A 186 12.20 -5.21 -4.77
N TYR A 187 12.84 -5.02 -5.92
CA TYR A 187 12.30 -4.19 -7.00
C TYR A 187 11.56 -5.09 -7.99
N GLY A 188 10.36 -4.68 -8.39
CA GLY A 188 9.55 -5.47 -9.31
C GLY A 188 8.52 -4.62 -10.03
N LYS A 189 7.73 -5.29 -10.86
CA LYS A 189 6.62 -4.69 -11.60
C LYS A 189 5.44 -5.67 -11.58
N GLY A 190 4.26 -5.20 -11.21
CA GLY A 190 3.10 -6.08 -11.04
C GLY A 190 1.80 -5.35 -10.74
N LYS A 191 0.71 -6.11 -10.74
CA LYS A 191 -0.64 -5.67 -10.37
C LYS A 191 -1.05 -6.15 -8.98
N SER A 192 -0.68 -7.37 -8.63
CA SER A 192 -0.93 -7.93 -7.29
C SER A 192 0.39 -8.24 -6.61
N ILE A 193 0.53 -7.80 -5.36
CA ILE A 193 1.74 -8.03 -4.56
C ILE A 193 1.30 -8.67 -3.24
N LEU A 194 1.81 -9.87 -2.99
CA LEU A 194 1.59 -10.62 -1.76
C LEU A 194 2.93 -10.89 -1.07
N ILE A 195 2.91 -10.89 0.26
CA ILE A 195 4.03 -11.37 1.07
C ILE A 195 3.60 -12.63 1.79
N ARG A 196 4.46 -13.64 1.77
CA ARG A 196 4.43 -14.74 2.73
C ARG A 196 5.66 -14.63 3.59
N ALA A 197 5.53 -14.51 4.89
CA ALA A 197 6.69 -14.61 5.77
C ALA A 197 6.58 -15.83 6.68
N THR A 198 7.73 -16.35 7.05
CA THR A 198 7.92 -17.42 8.03
C THR A 198 8.79 -16.89 9.15
N GLY A 199 8.70 -17.50 10.33
CA GLY A 199 9.54 -17.18 11.47
C GLY A 199 8.79 -17.36 12.78
N ALA A 200 9.54 -17.37 13.88
CA ALA A 200 8.97 -17.44 15.23
C ALA A 200 9.09 -16.06 15.87
N CYS A 201 7.99 -15.32 15.92
CA CYS A 201 7.87 -14.05 16.64
C CYS A 201 7.18 -14.29 17.99
N THR A 202 7.82 -13.89 19.09
CA THR A 202 7.14 -13.92 20.39
C THR A 202 6.21 -12.72 20.54
N ASN A 203 5.24 -12.80 21.46
CA ASN A 203 4.34 -11.70 21.83
C ASN A 203 3.52 -11.09 20.66
N ASN A 204 3.19 -11.88 19.64
CA ASN A 204 2.46 -11.41 18.46
C ASN A 204 3.13 -10.19 17.78
N MET A 205 4.46 -10.11 17.79
CA MET A 205 5.17 -9.03 17.09
C MET A 205 5.04 -9.20 15.57
N PRO A 206 4.70 -8.13 14.82
CA PRO A 206 4.67 -8.20 13.36
C PRO A 206 6.07 -8.14 12.74
N ILE A 207 6.19 -8.74 11.57
CA ILE A 207 7.23 -8.40 10.60
C ILE A 207 6.76 -7.16 9.85
N VAL A 208 7.61 -6.12 9.79
CA VAL A 208 7.25 -4.82 9.22
C VAL A 208 8.11 -4.47 8.03
N GLY A 209 7.59 -3.62 7.16
CA GLY A 209 8.32 -3.11 6.01
C GLY A 209 7.54 -2.05 5.28
N ASP A 210 8.07 -1.64 4.14
CA ASP A 210 7.45 -0.62 3.30
C ASP A 210 7.19 -1.15 1.90
N LEU A 211 6.11 -0.65 1.30
CA LEU A 211 5.83 -0.71 -0.13
C LEU A 211 5.92 0.71 -0.68
N LYS A 212 6.77 0.91 -1.68
CA LYS A 212 6.81 2.13 -2.48
C LYS A 212 6.33 1.81 -3.89
N LEU A 213 5.25 2.46 -4.33
CA LEU A 213 4.79 2.37 -5.71
C LEU A 213 5.50 3.44 -6.54
N ALA A 214 6.19 3.03 -7.60
CA ALA A 214 6.78 3.93 -8.58
C ALA A 214 5.74 4.36 -9.62
N LYS A 215 5.97 5.53 -10.24
CA LYS A 215 5.08 6.10 -11.25
C LYS A 215 5.15 5.33 -12.56
#